data_AF-A0A660XPJ5-F1
#
_entry.id   AF-A0A660XPJ5-F1
#
_cell.length_a   1.000
_cell.length_b   1.000
_cell.length_c   1.000
_cell.angle_alpha   90.00
_cell.angle_beta   90.00
_cell.angle_gamma   90.00
#
_symmetry.space_group_name_H-M   'P 1'
#
loop_
_entity.id
_entity.type
_entity.pdbx_description
1 polymer ?
#
loop_
_entity_poly.entity_id
_entity_poly.type
_entity_poly.pdbx_seq_one_letter_code
_entity_poly.pdbx_strand_id
1 'polypeptide(L)' 'MTVKFSRNAKRRANLYKIPESTIERILAEFDLTDGEHEVIRNISGFKYPIKIVVSVKNDVITVITNYPLKKGRNK' A
#
# COMPACT_ATOMS: atom_id res chain seq x y z
N MET A 1 -0.68 -13.25 -9.64
CA MET A 1 0.12 -12.27 -8.88
C MET A 1 0.04 -12.59 -7.40
N THR A 2 1.17 -12.63 -6.69
CA THR A 2 1.21 -12.96 -5.25
C THR A 2 1.61 -11.73 -4.45
N VAL A 3 0.81 -11.36 -3.44
CA VAL A 3 1.12 -10.23 -2.56
C VAL A 3 1.89 -10.72 -1.34
N LYS A 4 3.03 -10.08 -1.04
CA LYS A 4 3.84 -10.33 0.15
C LYS A 4 4.03 -9.03 0.92
N PHE A 5 3.92 -9.10 2.23
CA PHE A 5 4.16 -7.95 3.10
C PHE A 5 5.54 -8.02 3.74
N SER A 6 6.34 -6.98 3.55
CA SER A 6 7.58 -6.83 4.31
C SER A 6 7.29 -6.66 5.81
N ARG A 7 8.29 -6.92 6.65
CA ARG A 7 8.18 -6.70 8.10
C ARG A 7 7.74 -5.27 8.43
N ASN A 8 8.27 -4.28 7.71
CA ASN A 8 7.92 -2.88 7.89
C ASN A 8 6.46 -2.61 7.51
N ALA A 9 5.99 -3.14 6.39
CA ALA A 9 4.60 -3.02 5.97
C ALA A 9 3.63 -3.64 7.00
N LYS A 10 3.92 -4.85 7.51
CA LYS A 10 3.12 -5.49 8.56
C LYS A 10 3.06 -4.64 9.83
N ARG A 11 4.21 -4.15 10.29
CA ARG A 11 4.29 -3.29 11.48
C ARG A 11 3.46 -2.01 11.33
N ARG A 12 3.52 -1.36 10.17
CA ARG A 12 2.76 -0.13 9.92
C ARG A 12 1.27 -0.38 9.73
N ALA A 13 0.89 -1.47 9.07
CA ALA A 13 -0.49 -1.89 8.94
C ALA A 13 -1.11 -2.06 10.35
N ASN A 14 -0.42 -2.75 11.26
CA ASN A 14 -0.85 -2.89 12.65
C ASN A 14 -0.92 -1.54 13.39
N LEU A 15 0.12 -0.70 13.27
CA LEU A 15 0.17 0.62 13.93
C LEU A 15 -1.03 1.51 13.56
N TYR A 16 -1.40 1.53 12.28
CA TYR A 16 -2.47 2.37 11.76
C TYR A 16 -3.81 1.64 11.61
N LYS A 17 -3.90 0.39 12.07
CA LYS A 17 -5.09 -0.46 11.95
C LYS A 17 -5.60 -0.56 10.51
N ILE A 18 -4.68 -0.70 9.56
CA ILE A 18 -4.98 -0.93 8.14
C ILE A 18 -5.03 -2.44 7.92
N PRO A 19 -6.17 -3.04 7.60
CA PRO A 19 -6.24 -4.47 7.30
C PRO A 19 -5.42 -4.82 6.05
N GLU A 20 -4.70 -5.94 6.06
CA GLU A 20 -3.94 -6.41 4.89
C GLU A 20 -4.86 -6.60 3.67
N SER A 21 -6.09 -7.10 3.88
CA SER A 21 -7.12 -7.23 2.84
C SER A 21 -7.51 -5.91 2.17
N THR A 22 -7.38 -4.78 2.88
CA THR A 22 -7.64 -3.45 2.30
C THR A 22 -6.53 -3.06 1.34
N ILE A 23 -5.28 -3.41 1.66
CA ILE A 23 -4.12 -3.17 0.79
C ILE A 23 -4.21 -4.07 -0.45
N GLU A 24 -4.53 -5.35 -0.27
CA GLU A 24 -4.72 -6.30 -1.38
C GLU A 24 -5.82 -5.84 -2.34
N ARG A 25 -6.97 -5.42 -1.82
CA ARG A 25 -8.07 -4.88 -2.63
C ARG A 25 -7.62 -3.66 -3.43
N ILE A 26 -6.89 -2.73 -2.82
CA ILE A 26 -6.37 -1.56 -3.53
C ILE A 26 -5.44 -2.00 -4.65
N LEU A 27 -4.49 -2.90 -4.38
CA LEU A 27 -3.51 -3.33 -5.38
C LEU A 27 -4.15 -4.08 -6.55
N ALA A 28 -5.26 -4.79 -6.32
CA ALA A 28 -6.02 -5.47 -7.37
C ALA A 28 -6.69 -4.51 -8.38
N GLU A 29 -6.85 -3.23 -8.04
CA GLU A 29 -7.40 -2.21 -8.95
C GLU A 29 -6.35 -1.62 -9.91
N PHE A 30 -5.06 -1.98 -9.75
CA PHE A 30 -3.97 -1.43 -10.55
C PHE A 30 -3.26 -2.52 -11.34
N ASP A 31 -3.08 -2.27 -12.64
CA ASP A 31 -2.19 -3.06 -13.49
C ASP A 31 -0.74 -2.63 -13.25
N LEU A 32 -0.10 -3.26 -12.25
CA LEU A 32 1.28 -2.97 -11.88
C LEU A 32 2.26 -3.82 -12.68
N THR A 33 3.13 -3.18 -13.43
CA THR A 33 4.27 -3.82 -14.11
C THR A 33 5.45 -4.04 -13.15
N ASP A 34 6.47 -4.79 -13.56
CA ASP A 34 7.72 -4.90 -12.80
C ASP A 34 8.31 -3.51 -12.49
N GLY A 35 8.88 -3.35 -11.28
CA GLY A 35 9.44 -2.09 -10.79
C GLY A 35 8.88 -1.62 -9.45
N GLU A 36 9.28 -0.43 -9.02
CA GLU A 36 8.74 0.23 -7.81
C GLU A 36 7.57 1.14 -8.15
N HIS A 37 6.50 1.05 -7.36
CA HIS A 37 5.28 1.82 -7.55
C HIS A 37 4.80 2.43 -6.25
N GLU A 38 4.21 3.63 -6.36
CA GLU A 38 3.52 4.29 -5.27
C GLU A 38 2.04 4.42 -5.61
N VAL A 39 1.19 3.94 -4.70
CA VAL A 39 -0.26 4.02 -4.81
C VAL A 39 -0.80 4.87 -3.67
N ILE A 40 -1.64 5.87 -4.00
CA ILE A 40 -2.32 6.69 -3.01
C ILE A 40 -3.82 6.56 -3.24
N ARG A 41 -4.56 6.11 -2.22
CA ARG A 41 -6.02 5.93 -2.30
C ARG A 41 -6.73 6.51 -1.09
N ASN A 42 -7.85 7.17 -1.34
CA ASN A 42 -8.80 7.57 -0.30
C ASN A 42 -9.68 6.35 0.04
N ILE A 43 -9.76 5.99 1.32
CA ILE A 43 -10.61 4.90 1.79
C ILE A 43 -11.53 5.45 2.88
N SER A 44 -12.82 5.15 2.78
CA SER A 44 -13.78 5.45 3.83
C SER A 44 -13.35 4.86 5.17
N GLY A 45 -13.52 5.62 6.26
CA GLY A 45 -13.08 5.23 7.60
C GLY A 45 -11.66 5.65 7.96
N PHE A 46 -10.85 6.14 7.00
CA PHE A 46 -9.55 6.76 7.28
C PHE A 46 -9.63 8.28 7.11
N LYS A 47 -9.06 9.02 8.07
CA LYS A 47 -8.99 10.49 8.01
C LYS A 47 -8.10 11.01 6.87
N TYR A 48 -7.15 10.20 6.41
CA TYR A 48 -6.16 10.57 5.42
C TYR A 48 -6.08 9.48 4.33
N PRO A 49 -5.68 9.84 3.09
CA PRO A 49 -5.41 8.86 2.06
C PRO A 49 -4.36 7.84 2.53
N ILE A 50 -4.48 6.58 2.14
CA ILE A 50 -3.46 5.57 2.40
C ILE A 50 -2.46 5.60 1.24
N LYS A 51 -1.18 5.82 1.58
CA LYS A 51 -0.05 5.61 0.66
C LYS A 51 0.49 4.21 0.85
N ILE A 52 0.67 3.48 -0.25
CA ILE A 52 1.24 2.13 -0.32
C ILE A 52 2.42 2.20 -1.29
N VAL A 53 3.58 1.69 -0.87
CA VAL A 53 4.75 1.55 -1.75
C VAL A 53 5.01 0.07 -1.95
N VAL A 54 5.13 -0.34 -3.20
CA VAL A 54 5.33 -1.73 -3.60
C VAL A 54 6.49 -1.88 -4.56
N SER A 55 7.13 -3.04 -4.54
CA SER A 55 8.06 -3.48 -5.57
C SER A 55 7.49 -4.73 -6.22
N VAL A 56 7.35 -4.72 -7.54
CA VAL A 56 6.88 -5.84 -8.35
C VAL A 56 8.08 -6.47 -9.04
N LYS A 57 8.22 -7.79 -8.87
CA LYS A 57 9.25 -8.58 -9.54
C LYS A 57 8.70 -9.97 -9.82
N ASN A 58 8.71 -10.39 -11.09
CA ASN A 58 8.29 -11.74 -11.50
C ASN A 58 6.91 -12.11 -10.94
N ASP A 59 5.90 -11.26 -11.14
CA ASP A 59 4.52 -11.43 -10.65
C ASP A 59 4.34 -11.48 -9.11
N VAL A 60 5.38 -11.12 -8.36
CA VAL A 60 5.33 -10.98 -6.90
C VAL A 60 5.31 -9.51 -6.54
N ILE A 61 4.21 -9.05 -5.94
CA ILE A 61 4.12 -7.71 -5.36
C ILE A 61 4.63 -7.79 -3.92
N THR A 62 5.73 -7.10 -3.62
CA THR A 62 6.22 -6.92 -2.25
C THR A 62 5.80 -5.55 -1.73
N VAL A 63 4.91 -5.53 -0.74
CA VAL A 63 4.53 -4.30 -0.03
C VAL A 63 5.66 -3.88 0.90
N ILE A 64 6.30 -2.75 0.60
CA ILE A 64 7.43 -2.20 1.36
C ILE A 64 6.93 -1.40 2.55
N THR A 65 5.90 -0.56 2.35
CA THR A 65 5.31 0.26 3.41
C THR A 65 3.86 0.63 3.06
N ASN A 66 3.05 0.86 4.09
CA ASN A 66 1.71 1.41 3.97
C ASN A 66 1.47 2.38 5.13
N TYR A 67 0.76 3.50 4.89
CA TYR A 67 0.40 4.44 5.95
C TYR A 67 -0.61 5.51 5.53
N PRO A 68 -1.35 6.09 6.50
CA PRO A 68 -2.12 7.30 6.26
C PRO A 68 -1.21 8.48 5.97
N LEU A 69 -1.35 9.07 4.79
CA LEU A 69 -0.60 10.23 4.32
C LEU A 69 -1.21 11.52 4.89
N LYS A 70 -0.83 11.84 6.14
CA LYS A 70 -1.37 12.97 6.93
C LYS A 70 -1.20 14.35 6.27
N LYS A 71 -0.12 14.53 5.51
CA LYS A 71 0.19 15.73 4.73
C LYS A 71 1.07 15.31 3.55
N GLY A 72 0.49 15.15 2.36
CA GLY A 72 1.24 15.50 1.16
C GLY A 72 1.22 17.01 1.09
N ARG A 73 2.37 17.66 0.94
CA ARG A 73 2.42 19.10 0.63
C ARG A 73 1.43 19.36 -0.50
N ASN A 74 0.52 20.32 -0.31
CA ASN A 74 -0.16 20.94 -1.46
C ASN A 74 0.92 21.24 -2.49
N LYS A 75 0.70 20.81 -3.74
CA LYS A 75 1.44 21.37 -4.86
C LYS A 75 1.25 22.87 -4.89
#